data_AF-A0A948C7W8-F1
#
_entry.id   AF-A0A948C7W8-F1
#
_cell.length_a   1.000
_cell.length_b   1.000
_cell.length_c   1.000
_cell.angle_alpha   90.00
_cell.angle_beta   90.00
_cell.angle_gamma   90.00
#
_symmetry.space_group_name_H-M   'P 1'
#
loop_
_entity.id
_entity.type
_entity.pdbx_description
1 polymer ?
#
loop_
_entity_poly.entity_id
_entity_poly.type
_entity_poly.pdbx_seq_one_letter_code
_entity_poly.pdbx_strand_id
1 'polypeptide(L)'
;MDLETKITALSSELQSLKGIATTEVKTALVTDDFTKKVQLALYTAGFDPGKIDGKMGPQTIQSVKNFQEANGLKADGVVGKETWDNLQQYLDMK
;
A
#
# COMPACT_ATOMS: atom_id res chain seq x y z
N MET A 1 -5.31 16.01 10.89
CA MET A 1 -5.76 15.93 9.48
C MET A 1 -5.96 14.46 9.18
N ASP A 2 -7.21 14.02 9.32
CA ASP A 2 -7.61 12.61 9.38
C ASP A 2 -7.40 11.90 8.02
N LEU A 3 -7.10 10.60 8.05
CA LEU A 3 -6.92 9.80 6.83
C LEU A 3 -8.18 9.80 5.96
N GLU A 4 -9.38 9.86 6.57
CA GLU A 4 -10.66 9.93 5.86
C GLU A 4 -10.81 11.23 5.07
N THR A 5 -10.22 12.33 5.57
CA THR A 5 -10.23 13.63 4.88
C THR A 5 -9.35 13.61 3.64
N LYS A 6 -8.20 12.92 3.70
CA LYS A 6 -7.27 12.79 2.56
C LYS A 6 -7.87 11.92 1.46
N ILE A 7 -8.56 10.84 1.82
CA ILE A 7 -9.22 9.94 0.86
C ILE A 7 -10.34 10.66 0.11
N THR A 8 -11.12 11.49 0.81
CA THR A 8 -12.20 12.28 0.19
C THR A 8 -11.67 13.32 -0.80
N ALA A 9 -10.54 13.96 -0.50
CA ALA A 9 -9.90 14.93 -1.39
C ALA A 9 -9.36 14.28 -2.67
N LEU A 10 -8.67 13.13 -2.54
CA LEU A 10 -8.17 12.34 -3.68
C LEU A 10 -9.28 11.84 -4.61
N SER A 11 -10.46 11.52 -4.05
CA SER A 11 -11.62 11.08 -4.85
C SER A 11 -12.23 12.20 -5.69
N SER A 12 -12.22 13.45 -5.19
CA SER A 12 -12.71 14.61 -5.94
C SER A 12 -11.78 15.00 -7.10
N GLU A 13 -10.47 14.84 -6.93
CA GLU A 13 -9.47 15.15 -7.96
C GLU A 13 -9.50 14.15 -9.13
N LEU A 14 -9.88 12.89 -8.85
CA LEU A 14 -10.11 11.87 -9.87
C LEU A 14 -11.34 12.17 -10.74
N GLN A 15 -12.33 12.92 -10.24
CA GLN A 15 -13.56 13.25 -10.99
C GLN A 15 -13.34 14.33 -12.06
N SER A 16 -12.31 15.17 -11.93
CA SER A 16 -11.93 16.17 -12.92
C SER A 16 -11.13 15.62 -14.11
N LEU A 17 -10.61 14.39 -14.03
CA LEU A 17 -9.72 13.80 -15.04
C LEU A 17 -10.45 12.97 -16.13
N LYS A 18 -11.77 13.16 -16.31
CA LYS A 18 -12.66 12.37 -17.20
C LYS A 18 -12.33 12.37 -18.71
N GLY A 19 -11.23 12.97 -19.15
CA GLY A 19 -10.85 13.12 -20.56
C GLY A 19 -9.76 12.19 -21.09
N ILE A 20 -9.15 11.34 -20.25
CA ILE A 20 -8.08 10.41 -20.65
C ILE A 20 -8.60 8.97 -20.51
N ALA A 21 -8.43 8.18 -21.56
CA ALA A 21 -8.93 6.81 -21.71
C ALA A 21 -8.79 6.00 -20.39
N THR A 22 -9.94 5.64 -19.85
CA THR A 22 -10.20 5.33 -18.44
C THR A 22 -9.69 3.97 -17.95
N THR A 23 -8.76 3.34 -18.67
CA THR A 23 -8.31 1.96 -18.38
C THR A 23 -6.82 1.88 -18.01
N GLU A 24 -5.96 2.79 -18.49
CA GLU A 24 -4.50 2.69 -18.26
C GLU A 24 -3.99 3.60 -17.13
N VAL A 25 -4.64 4.74 -16.88
CA VAL A 25 -4.16 5.73 -15.89
C VAL A 25 -4.59 5.37 -14.46
N LYS A 26 -5.74 4.73 -14.29
CA LYS A 26 -6.31 4.41 -12.96
C LYS A 26 -5.53 3.31 -12.24
N THR A 27 -4.85 2.43 -12.97
CA THR A 27 -4.03 1.37 -12.39
C THR A 27 -2.69 1.92 -11.92
N ALA A 28 -2.02 2.77 -12.71
CA ALA A 28 -0.70 3.31 -12.36
C ALA A 28 -0.74 4.27 -11.16
N LEU A 29 -1.58 5.32 -11.19
CA LEU A 29 -1.62 6.33 -10.12
C LEU A 29 -2.15 5.82 -8.78
N VAL A 30 -2.98 4.76 -8.78
CA VAL A 30 -3.56 4.19 -7.55
C VAL A 30 -2.66 3.10 -6.96
N THR A 31 -1.90 2.37 -7.79
CA THR A 31 -0.93 1.37 -7.29
C THR A 31 0.34 2.01 -6.76
N ASP A 32 0.81 3.11 -7.34
CA ASP A 32 2.03 3.81 -6.89
C ASP A 32 1.91 4.32 -5.44
N ASP A 33 0.74 4.82 -5.04
CA ASP A 33 0.50 5.30 -3.67
C ASP A 33 0.27 4.14 -2.68
N PHE A 34 -0.50 3.12 -3.08
CA PHE A 34 -0.75 1.95 -2.23
C PHE A 34 0.51 1.12 -1.98
N THR A 35 1.30 0.82 -3.02
CA THR A 35 2.52 0.04 -2.84
C THR A 35 3.56 0.79 -2.02
N LYS A 36 3.67 2.11 -2.16
CA LYS A 36 4.53 2.92 -1.27
C LYS A 36 4.04 2.87 0.18
N LYS A 37 2.73 2.90 0.42
CA LYS A 37 2.18 2.74 1.77
C LYS A 37 2.47 1.36 2.35
N VAL A 38 2.37 0.29 1.57
CA VAL A 38 2.75 -1.06 1.98
C VAL A 38 4.24 -1.12 2.34
N GLN A 39 5.10 -0.62 1.45
CA GLN A 39 6.55 -0.58 1.69
C GLN A 39 6.86 0.24 2.96
N LEU A 40 6.26 1.41 3.13
CA LEU A 40 6.45 2.23 4.32
C LEU A 40 5.94 1.52 5.59
N ALA A 41 4.78 0.87 5.54
CA ALA A 41 4.21 0.12 6.65
C ALA A 41 5.11 -1.05 7.06
N LEU A 42 5.65 -1.79 6.09
CA LEU A 42 6.61 -2.86 6.33
C LEU A 42 7.85 -2.32 7.03
N TYR A 43 8.40 -1.22 6.52
CA TYR A 43 9.57 -0.58 7.12
C TYR A 43 9.31 -0.16 8.57
N THR A 44 8.17 0.47 8.85
CA THR A 44 7.79 0.86 10.23
C THR A 44 7.50 -0.36 11.12
N ALA A 45 6.98 -1.45 10.55
CA ALA A 45 6.80 -2.72 11.25
C ALA A 45 8.11 -3.49 11.49
N GLY A 46 9.26 -2.98 11.01
CA GLY A 46 10.57 -3.59 11.19
C GLY A 46 10.97 -4.61 10.12
N PHE A 47 10.23 -4.69 9.02
CA PHE A 47 10.54 -5.54 7.86
C PHE A 47 11.11 -4.67 6.73
N ASP A 48 12.26 -5.02 6.17
CA ASP A 48 12.89 -4.21 5.12
C ASP A 48 12.30 -4.53 3.72
N PRO A 49 11.43 -3.68 3.14
CA PRO A 49 10.87 -3.90 1.82
C PRO A 49 11.87 -3.62 0.68
N GLY A 50 13.07 -3.10 1.00
CA GLY A 50 14.00 -2.50 0.06
C GLY A 50 13.63 -1.04 -0.23
N LYS A 51 13.70 -0.65 -1.51
CA LYS A 51 13.39 0.72 -1.91
C LYS A 51 11.88 0.98 -1.82
N ILE A 52 11.50 2.08 -1.17
CA ILE A 52 10.11 2.59 -1.15
C ILE A 52 9.84 3.35 -2.46
N ASP A 53 9.82 2.61 -3.57
CA ASP A 53 9.69 3.14 -4.93
C ASP A 53 8.29 2.95 -5.53
N GLY A 54 7.38 2.29 -4.83
CA GLY A 54 6.04 1.94 -5.32
C GLY A 54 6.01 0.68 -6.18
N LYS A 55 7.09 -0.12 -6.21
CA LYS A 55 7.15 -1.36 -6.99
C LYS A 55 7.16 -2.58 -6.07
N MET A 56 6.30 -3.56 -6.38
CA MET A 56 6.30 -4.87 -5.72
C MET A 56 7.46 -5.72 -6.25
N GLY A 57 8.68 -5.41 -5.81
CA GLY A 57 9.88 -6.17 -6.14
C GLY A 57 10.02 -7.45 -5.30
N PRO A 58 10.98 -8.35 -5.65
CA PRO A 58 11.22 -9.58 -4.89
C PRO A 58 11.48 -9.35 -3.40
N GLN A 59 12.20 -8.28 -3.05
CA GLN A 59 12.47 -7.92 -1.66
C GLN A 59 11.21 -7.47 -0.92
N THR A 60 10.38 -6.63 -1.55
CA THR A 60 9.10 -6.21 -0.97
C THR A 60 8.18 -7.42 -0.74
N ILE A 61 8.09 -8.33 -1.72
CA ILE A 61 7.28 -9.56 -1.60
C ILE A 61 7.80 -10.44 -0.46
N GLN A 62 9.13 -10.62 -0.34
CA GLN A 62 9.70 -11.40 0.75
C GLN A 62 9.39 -10.77 2.12
N SER A 63 9.46 -9.44 2.23
CA SER A 63 9.09 -8.74 3.47
C SER A 63 7.60 -8.84 3.77
N VAL A 64 6.72 -8.82 2.77
CA VAL A 64 5.29 -9.13 2.97
C VAL A 64 5.12 -10.54 3.53
N LYS A 65 5.82 -11.54 3.00
CA LYS A 65 5.75 -12.92 3.53
C LYS A 65 6.22 -13.00 4.97
N ASN A 66 7.38 -12.40 5.28
CA ASN A 66 7.91 -12.39 6.63
C ASN A 66 6.95 -11.70 7.61
N PHE A 67 6.33 -10.59 7.19
CA PHE A 67 5.29 -9.92 7.97
C PHE A 67 4.07 -10.83 8.19
N GLN A 68 3.59 -11.49 7.13
CA GLN A 68 2.47 -12.42 7.21
C GLN A 68 2.78 -13.56 8.19
N GLU A 69 3.96 -14.19 8.11
CA GLU A 69 4.40 -15.24 9.03
C GLU A 69 4.45 -14.74 10.48
N ALA A 70 5.03 -13.56 10.71
CA ALA A 70 5.15 -12.98 12.05
C ALA A 70 3.79 -12.64 12.69
N ASN A 71 2.76 -12.36 11.88
CA ASN A 71 1.41 -12.05 12.32
C ASN A 71 0.44 -13.24 12.23
N GLY A 72 0.94 -14.46 11.96
CA GLY A 72 0.10 -15.67 11.87
C GLY A 72 -0.84 -15.70 10.66
N LEU A 73 -0.56 -14.90 9.63
CA LEU A 73 -1.28 -14.88 8.36
C LEU A 73 -0.69 -15.88 7.37
N LYS A 74 -1.44 -16.18 6.31
CA LYS A 74 -0.93 -16.98 5.20
C LYS A 74 0.17 -16.21 4.45
N ALA A 75 1.38 -16.76 4.43
CA ALA A 75 2.57 -16.16 3.83
C ALA A 75 2.64 -16.30 2.29
N ASP A 76 1.61 -15.83 1.59
CA ASP A 76 1.55 -15.88 0.12
C ASP A 76 2.29 -14.72 -0.56
N GLY A 77 2.69 -13.68 0.17
CA GLY A 77 3.34 -12.48 -0.34
C GLY A 77 2.38 -11.52 -1.03
N VAL A 78 1.07 -11.72 -0.87
CA VAL A 78 0.01 -10.89 -1.43
C VAL A 78 -0.59 -10.01 -0.34
N VAL A 79 -0.64 -8.70 -0.59
CA VAL A 79 -1.28 -7.76 0.33
C VAL A 79 -2.79 -7.75 0.12
N GLY A 80 -3.47 -8.71 0.73
CA GLY A 80 -4.93 -8.74 0.83
C GLY A 80 -5.47 -7.82 1.94
N LYS A 81 -6.80 -7.83 2.12
CA LYS A 81 -7.47 -7.02 3.15
C LYS A 81 -6.92 -7.30 4.56
N GLU A 82 -6.80 -8.57 4.96
CA GLU A 82 -6.26 -8.93 6.28
C GLU A 82 -4.80 -8.49 6.45
N THR A 83 -3.96 -8.68 5.43
CA THR A 83 -2.57 -8.21 5.46
C THR A 83 -2.50 -6.69 5.63
N TRP A 84 -3.35 -5.95 4.91
CA TRP A 84 -3.41 -4.49 4.99
C TRP A 84 -3.99 -3.99 6.32
N ASP A 85 -5.02 -4.65 6.88
CA ASP A 85 -5.59 -4.34 8.19
C ASP A 85 -4.56 -4.46 9.33
N ASN A 86 -3.61 -5.39 9.21
CA ASN A 86 -2.49 -5.50 10.15
C ASN A 86 -1.38 -4.48 9.84
N LEU A 87 -1.02 -4.28 8.57
CA LEU A 87 0.05 -3.35 8.18
C LEU A 87 -0.29 -1.87 8.45
N GLN A 88 -1.51 -1.45 8.18
CA GLN A 88 -1.88 -0.03 8.27
C GLN A 88 -1.78 0.53 9.70
N GLN A 89 -1.86 -0.33 10.71
CA GLN A 89 -1.68 0.04 12.12
C GLN A 89 -0.29 0.66 12.35
N TYR A 90 0.73 0.19 11.64
CA TYR A 90 2.10 0.73 11.73
C TYR A 90 2.27 2.08 11.02
N LEU A 91 1.26 2.57 10.28
CA LEU A 91 1.25 3.90 9.70
C LEU A 91 0.49 4.91 10.57
N ASP A 92 -0.43 4.45 11.41
CA ASP A 92 -1.32 5.30 12.21
C ASP A 92 -0.78 5.59 13.62
N MET A 93 0.29 4.91 14.07
CA MET A 93 0.89 5.14 15.38
C MET A 93 1.61 6.50 15.45
N LYS A 94 0.91 7.50 15.98
CA LYS A 94 1.45 8.71 16.63
C LYS A 94 1.12 8.74 18.11
#